data_AF-A0A1H6XXT0-F1
#
_entry.id   AF-A0A1H6XXT0-F1
#
_cell.length_a   1.000
_cell.length_b   1.000
_cell.length_c   1.000
_cell.angle_alpha   90.00
_cell.angle_beta   90.00
_cell.angle_gamma   90.00
#
_symmetry.space_group_name_H-M   'P 1'
#
loop_
_entity.id
_entity.type
_entity.pdbx_description
1 polymer ?
#
loop_
_entity_poly.entity_id
_entity_poly.type
_entity_poly.pdbx_seq_one_letter_code
_entity_poly.pdbx_strand_id
1 'polypeptide(L)'
;MNGKSAQVVLDDHFWEFAEREVSEGHYGSTSDVIRAGLKLLESERLKLEALRAALIEGEESGPAEDFDFDSWLEQRFPDIK
;
A
#
# COMPACT_ATOMS: atom_id res chain seq x y z
N MET A 1 13.31 -23.29 -0.81
CA MET A 1 13.14 -21.91 -0.34
C MET A 1 14.24 -21.64 0.69
N ASN A 2 15.16 -20.71 0.42
CA ASN A 2 16.18 -20.31 1.40
C ASN A 2 15.60 -19.22 2.31
N GLY A 3 15.06 -19.61 3.47
CA GLY A 3 14.67 -18.67 4.53
C GLY A 3 15.84 -18.37 5.46
N LYS A 4 15.96 -17.13 5.92
CA LYS A 4 16.86 -16.75 7.02
C LYS A 4 16.00 -16.46 8.26
N SER A 5 16.41 -16.98 9.41
CA SER A 5 15.78 -16.63 10.69
C SER A 5 16.43 -15.38 11.28
N ALA A 6 15.63 -14.59 11.98
CA ALA A 6 16.06 -13.42 12.73
C ALA A 6 15.40 -13.42 14.10
N GLN A 7 16.12 -12.96 15.12
CA GLN A 7 15.57 -12.71 16.45
C GLN A 7 15.13 -11.24 16.52
N VAL A 8 13.91 -11.01 16.98
CA VAL A 8 13.33 -9.68 17.15
C VAL A 8 12.86 -9.56 18.59
N VAL A 9 13.10 -8.42 19.22
CA VAL A 9 12.59 -8.09 20.55
C VAL A 9 11.38 -7.19 20.35
N LEU A 10 10.26 -7.59 20.94
CA LEU A 10 9.04 -6.79 20.98
C LEU A 10 8.92 -6.17 22.38
N ASP A 11 8.37 -4.96 22.46
CA ASP A 11 7.88 -4.44 23.72
C ASP A 11 6.57 -5.14 24.13
N ASP A 12 6.12 -4.87 25.36
CA ASP A 12 4.91 -5.48 25.91
C ASP A 12 3.68 -5.17 25.05
N HIS A 13 3.60 -3.98 24.47
CA HIS A 13 2.46 -3.57 23.64
C HIS A 13 2.33 -4.43 22.38
N PHE A 14 3.42 -4.60 21.63
CA PHE A 14 3.41 -5.42 20.42
C PHE A 14 3.34 -6.92 20.74
N TRP A 15 3.87 -7.34 21.89
CA TRP A 15 3.72 -8.71 22.37
C TRP A 15 2.25 -9.05 22.64
N GLU A 16 1.55 -8.23 23.44
CA GLU A 16 0.13 -8.41 23.75
C GLU A 16 -0.75 -8.35 22.49
N PHE A 17 -0.43 -7.46 21.56
CA PHE A 17 -1.09 -7.41 20.26
C PHE A 17 -0.96 -8.75 19.52
N ALA A 18 0.26 -9.27 19.39
CA ALA A 18 0.49 -10.51 18.65
C ALA A 18 -0.13 -11.72 19.34
N GLU A 19 -0.12 -11.79 20.68
CA GLU A 19 -0.81 -12.84 21.44
C GLU A 19 -2.32 -12.79 21.21
N ARG A 20 -2.93 -11.59 21.23
CA ARG A 20 -4.36 -11.43 20.97
C ARG A 20 -4.75 -11.93 19.59
N GLU A 21 -4.04 -11.49 18.55
CA GLU A 21 -4.29 -11.88 17.16
C GLU A 21 -4.17 -13.40 16.94
N VAL A 22 -3.26 -14.07 17.66
CA VAL A 22 -3.15 -15.53 17.65
C VAL A 22 -4.29 -16.18 18.43
N SER A 23 -4.64 -15.66 19.60
CA SER A 23 -5.72 -16.21 20.45
C SER A 23 -7.10 -16.11 19.79
N GLU A 24 -7.32 -15.07 18.98
CA GLU A 24 -8.54 -14.85 18.21
C GLU A 24 -8.58 -15.72 16.93
N GLY A 25 -7.47 -16.40 16.60
CA GLY A 25 -7.37 -17.32 15.47
C GLY A 25 -7.10 -16.64 14.12
N HIS A 26 -6.76 -15.35 14.10
CA HIS A 26 -6.38 -14.66 12.86
C HIS A 26 -5.03 -15.17 12.31
N TYR A 27 -4.14 -15.62 13.19
CA TYR A 27 -2.82 -16.11 12.84
C TYR A 27 -2.43 -17.37 13.64
N GLY A 28 -1.60 -18.23 13.05
CA GLY A 28 -1.14 -19.47 13.69
C GLY A 28 0.01 -19.29 14.68
N SER A 29 0.70 -18.14 14.66
CA SER A 29 1.82 -17.84 15.56
C SER A 29 2.17 -16.34 15.54
N THR A 30 2.88 -15.88 16.57
CA THR A 30 3.49 -14.53 16.61
C THR A 30 4.37 -14.28 15.38
N SER A 31 5.09 -15.29 14.90
CA SER A 31 5.90 -15.20 13.68
C SER A 31 5.07 -14.98 12.41
N ASP A 32 3.83 -15.47 12.36
CA ASP A 32 2.90 -15.19 11.26
C ASP A 32 2.40 -13.75 11.31
N VAL A 33 2.09 -13.23 12.50
CA VAL A 33 1.70 -11.83 12.73
C VAL A 33 2.83 -10.89 12.26
N ILE A 34 4.07 -11.13 12.69
CA ILE A 34 5.23 -10.34 12.28
C ILE A 34 5.41 -10.36 10.75
N ARG A 35 5.30 -11.55 10.13
CA ARG A 35 5.39 -11.68 8.67
C ARG A 35 4.27 -10.92 7.96
N ALA A 36 3.06 -10.92 8.50
CA ALA A 36 1.95 -10.15 7.94
C ALA A 36 2.21 -8.63 8.03
N GLY A 37 2.72 -8.16 9.18
CA GLY A 37 3.13 -6.76 9.35
C GLY A 37 4.22 -6.34 8.36
N LEU A 38 5.24 -7.18 8.16
CA LEU A 38 6.30 -6.90 7.18
C LEU A 38 5.77 -6.83 5.73
N LYS A 39 4.85 -7.73 5.36
CA LYS A 39 4.20 -7.70 4.04
C LYS A 39 3.37 -6.43 3.84
N LEU A 40 2.66 -5.98 4.87
CA LEU A 40 1.90 -4.74 4.81
C LEU A 40 2.83 -3.54 4.61
N LEU A 41 3.90 -3.45 5.41
CA LEU A 41 4.91 -2.40 5.28
C LEU A 41 5.54 -2.37 3.87
N GLU A 42 5.88 -3.54 3.32
CA GLU A 42 6.40 -3.64 1.95
C GLU A 42 5.39 -3.12 0.93
N SER A 43 4.12 -3.53 1.03
CA SER A 43 3.06 -3.08 0.14
C SER A 43 2.84 -1.57 0.20
N GLU A 44 2.85 -0.98 1.39
CA GLU A 44 2.71 0.46 1.58
C GLU A 44 3.88 1.23 0.98
N ARG A 45 5.11 0.74 1.16
CA ARG A 45 6.29 1.35 0.54
C ARG A 45 6.22 1.30 -0.99
N LEU A 46 5.81 0.18 -1.57
CA LEU A 46 5.63 0.06 -3.02
C LEU A 46 4.57 1.02 -3.55
N LYS A 47 3.43 1.16 -2.86
CA LYS A 47 2.38 2.13 -3.23
C LYS A 47 2.90 3.56 -3.17
N LEU A 48 3.68 3.91 -2.16
CA LEU A 48 4.24 5.25 -2.00
C LEU A 48 5.29 5.56 -3.07
N GLU A 49 6.13 4.59 -3.42
CA GLU A 49 7.10 4.70 -4.50
C GLU A 49 6.40 4.88 -5.85
N ALA A 50 5.36 4.09 -6.13
CA ALA A 50 4.56 4.23 -7.34
C ALA A 50 3.85 5.60 -7.41
N LEU A 51 3.28 6.08 -6.31
CA LEU A 51 2.65 7.39 -6.25
C LEU A 51 3.65 8.52 -6.54
N ARG A 52 4.85 8.46 -5.95
CA ARG A 52 5.90 9.45 -6.22
C ARG A 52 6.33 9.43 -7.68
N ALA A 53 6.48 8.24 -8.26
CA ALA A 53 6.82 8.11 -9.68
C ALA A 53 5.73 8.73 -10.57
N ALA A 54 4.45 8.49 -10.28
CA ALA A 54 3.34 9.08 -11.03
C ALA A 54 3.26 10.60 -10.90
N LEU A 55 3.61 11.16 -9.73
CA LEU A 55 3.71 12.61 -9.56
C LEU A 55 4.84 13.21 -10.39
N ILE A 56 6.02 12.58 -10.38
CA ILE A 56 7.17 13.00 -11.20
C ILE A 56 6.80 12.93 -12.70
N GLU A 57 6.17 11.84 -13.14
CA GLU A 57 5.70 11.70 -14.51
C GLU A 57 4.73 12.83 -14.89
N GLY A 58 3.82 13.21 -13.98
CA GLY A 58 2.94 14.35 -14.16
C GLY A 58 3.67 15.69 -14.25
N GLU A 59 4.66 15.93 -13.38
CA GLU A 59 5.49 17.14 -13.39
C GLU A 59 6.35 17.25 -14.66
N GLU A 60 6.85 16.12 -15.16
CA GLU A 60 7.66 16.03 -16.39
C GLU A 60 6.80 16.02 -17.67
N SER A 61 5.48 15.84 -17.56
CA SER A 61 4.55 15.79 -18.71
C SER A 61 4.37 17.12 -19.43
N GLY A 62 4.85 18.22 -18.84
CA GLY A 62 4.73 19.57 -19.36
C GLY A 62 3.89 20.49 -18.48
N PRO A 63 3.75 21.76 -18.85
CA PRO A 63 2.91 22.69 -18.10
C PRO A 63 1.44 22.28 -18.16
N ALA A 64 0.71 22.49 -17.07
CA ALA A 64 -0.74 22.34 -17.07
C ALA A 64 -1.36 23.37 -18.03
N GLU A 65 -2.29 22.91 -18.86
CA GLU A 65 -3.07 23.72 -19.79
C GLU A 65 -4.52 23.86 -19.29
N ASP A 66 -5.24 24.84 -19.83
CA ASP A 66 -6.67 25.00 -19.54
C ASP A 66 -7.44 23.75 -19.99
N PHE A 67 -8.27 23.20 -19.09
CA PHE A 67 -9.02 21.98 -19.33
C PHE A 67 -10.53 22.24 -19.33
N ASP A 68 -11.14 22.10 -20.51
CA ASP A 68 -12.60 22.15 -20.67
C ASP A 68 -13.19 20.75 -20.45
N PHE A 69 -13.81 20.58 -19.28
CA PHE A 69 -14.39 19.30 -18.86
C PHE A 69 -15.61 18.89 -19.71
N ASP A 70 -16.45 19.86 -20.11
CA ASP A 70 -17.67 19.59 -20.87
C ASP A 70 -17.31 19.14 -22.29
N SER A 71 -16.40 19.87 -22.95
CA SER A 71 -15.89 19.50 -24.28
C SER A 71 -15.20 18.13 -24.28
N TRP A 72 -14.42 17.81 -23.23
CA TRP A 72 -13.78 16.50 -23.09
C TRP A 72 -14.79 15.37 -22.90
N LEU A 73 -15.82 15.58 -22.08
CA LEU A 73 -16.89 14.59 -21.86
C LEU A 73 -17.66 14.29 -23.14
N GLU A 74 -18.08 15.33 -23.86
CA GLU A 74 -18.80 15.18 -25.14
C GLU A 74 -17.95 14.42 -26.17
N GLN A 75 -16.64 14.66 -26.20
CA GLN A 75 -15.71 13.95 -27.08
C GLN A 75 -15.51 12.49 -26.68
N ARG A 76 -15.39 12.18 -25.37
CA ARG A 76 -15.12 10.81 -24.91
C ARG A 76 -16.35 9.93 -24.78
N PHE A 77 -17.52 10.51 -24.51
CA PHE A 77 -18.76 9.79 -24.26
C PHE A 77 -19.93 10.43 -25.01
N PRO A 78 -19.94 10.40 -26.35
CA PRO A 78 -20.93 11.09 -27.17
C PRO A 78 -22.37 10.58 -26.97
N ASP A 79 -22.52 9.34 -26.48
CA ASP A 79 -23.81 8.65 -26.36
C ASP A 79 -24.46 8.77 -24.97
N ILE A 80 -23.79 9.41 -24.00
CA ILE A 80 -24.34 9.65 -22.66
C ILE A 80 -24.98 11.05 -22.66
N LYS A 81 -26.29 11.12 -22.90
CA LYS A 81 -27.13 12.30 -22.69
C LYS A 81 -28.20 12.05 -21.64
#